data_AF-A0A2E7DE60-F1
#
_entry.id   AF-A0A2E7DE60-F1
#
_cell.length_a   1.000
_cell.length_b   1.000
_cell.length_c   1.000
_cell.angle_alpha   90.00
_cell.angle_beta   90.00
_cell.angle_gamma   90.00
#
_symmetry.space_group_name_H-M   'P 1'
#
loop_
_entity.id
_entity.type
_entity.pdbx_description
1 polymer ?
#
loop_
_entity_poly.entity_id
_entity_poly.type
_entity_poly.pdbx_seq_one_letter_code
_entity_poly.pdbx_strand_id
1 'polypeptide(L)'
;MLLGFFRLRLSTIVFMICVAFGTTPALAETWNSDWGPVQVEADGSTFIARYNNPVSGVIVMRNQGGGNYSGYWARKCTSNRNYQIPAPVYSSEGSCSQTRKTASGANTRCWGIISGHADASDTRFMGTFSTCNGRRIGNWNGWR
;
A
#
# COMPACT_ATOMS: atom_id res chain seq x y z
N MET A 1 -27.29 75.79 -4.19
CA MET A 1 -25.86 76.07 -4.50
C MET A 1 -25.04 75.28 -3.48
N LEU A 2 -24.25 74.29 -3.97
CA LEU A 2 -23.17 73.46 -3.35
C LEU A 2 -23.05 73.41 -1.80
N LEU A 3 -22.82 72.32 -1.07
CA LEU A 3 -22.02 71.07 -1.21
C LEU A 3 -22.72 69.99 -0.33
N GLY A 4 -22.73 68.67 -0.54
CA GLY A 4 -21.64 67.78 -0.95
C GLY A 4 -20.98 67.11 0.27
N PHE A 5 -21.57 66.07 0.87
CA PHE A 5 -20.88 65.10 1.73
C PHE A 5 -21.57 63.73 1.68
N PHE A 6 -21.21 62.92 0.68
CA PHE A 6 -21.56 61.50 0.65
C PHE A 6 -20.63 60.75 1.62
N ARG A 7 -21.21 60.17 2.69
CA ARG A 7 -20.47 59.34 3.65
C ARG A 7 -20.03 58.05 2.96
N LEU A 8 -18.75 57.96 2.61
CA LEU A 8 -18.10 56.68 2.29
C LEU A 8 -17.96 55.88 3.59
N ARG A 9 -18.68 54.75 3.73
CA ARG A 9 -18.37 53.74 4.74
C ARG A 9 -17.95 52.47 4.02
N LEU A 10 -16.67 52.13 4.18
CA LEU A 10 -16.01 50.93 3.68
C LEU A 10 -16.78 49.67 4.12
N SER A 11 -17.23 48.87 3.16
CA SER A 11 -17.57 47.46 3.40
C SER A 11 -16.28 46.65 3.36
N THR A 12 -15.85 46.14 4.50
CA THR A 12 -14.72 45.22 4.64
C THR A 12 -15.14 43.84 4.08
N ILE A 13 -14.66 43.49 2.89
CA ILE A 13 -14.81 42.13 2.34
C ILE A 13 -13.68 41.28 2.94
N VAL A 14 -14.04 40.38 3.85
CA VAL A 14 -13.12 39.36 4.38
C VAL A 14 -12.97 38.28 3.31
N PHE A 15 -11.82 38.28 2.61
CA PHE A 15 -11.47 37.24 1.66
C PHE A 15 -11.01 36.00 2.45
N MET A 16 -11.95 35.07 2.67
CA MET A 16 -11.65 33.78 3.28
C MET A 16 -10.91 32.91 2.25
N ILE A 17 -9.58 32.88 2.35
CA ILE A 17 -8.74 31.99 1.54
C ILE A 17 -8.96 30.57 2.05
N CYS A 18 -9.82 29.81 1.37
CA CYS A 18 -9.89 28.36 1.52
C CYS A 18 -8.60 27.76 0.95
N VAL A 19 -7.62 27.49 1.83
CA VAL A 19 -6.47 26.66 1.48
C VAL A 19 -6.98 25.22 1.38
N ALA A 20 -7.39 24.84 0.17
CA ALA A 20 -7.63 23.45 -0.15
C ALA A 20 -6.26 22.73 -0.15
N PHE A 21 -5.95 22.03 0.95
CA PHE A 21 -4.86 21.06 0.95
C PHE A 21 -5.26 19.92 0.02
N GLY A 22 -4.91 20.05 -1.26
CA GLY A 22 -5.03 18.98 -2.23
C GLY A 22 -4.10 17.85 -1.82
N THR A 23 -4.65 16.71 -1.41
CA THR A 23 -3.91 15.45 -1.38
C THR A 23 -3.64 15.07 -2.83
N THR A 24 -2.46 15.41 -3.35
CA THR A 24 -2.00 14.89 -4.64
C THR A 24 -1.99 13.36 -4.53
N PRO A 25 -2.72 12.63 -5.39
CA PRO A 25 -2.62 11.17 -5.39
C PRO A 25 -1.16 10.82 -5.66
N ALA A 26 -0.57 10.00 -4.79
CA ALA A 26 0.76 9.44 -5.04
C ALA A 26 0.70 8.75 -6.41
N LEU A 27 1.58 9.16 -7.33
CA LEU A 27 1.71 8.48 -8.61
C LEU A 27 2.07 7.02 -8.30
N ALA A 28 1.29 6.08 -8.83
CA ALA A 28 1.56 4.66 -8.64
C ALA A 28 2.93 4.33 -9.22
N GLU A 29 3.91 4.08 -8.35
CA GLU A 29 5.28 3.74 -8.72
C GLU A 29 5.39 2.23 -8.92
N THR A 30 6.21 1.77 -9.86
CA THR A 30 6.50 0.34 -10.00
C THR A 30 7.86 0.04 -9.42
N TRP A 31 7.91 -0.84 -8.43
CA TRP A 31 9.15 -1.36 -7.87
C TRP A 31 9.45 -2.74 -8.46
N ASN A 32 10.72 -3.02 -8.66
CA ASN A 32 11.21 -4.36 -8.94
C ASN A 32 11.25 -5.17 -7.63
N SER A 33 11.02 -6.48 -7.71
CA SER A 33 11.16 -7.34 -6.55
C SER A 33 11.39 -8.80 -6.92
N ASP A 34 11.76 -9.61 -5.92
CA ASP A 34 11.87 -11.07 -6.05
C ASP A 34 10.53 -11.73 -6.43
N TRP A 35 9.40 -11.03 -6.30
CA TRP A 35 8.07 -11.49 -6.68
C TRP A 35 7.65 -11.01 -8.07
N GLY A 36 8.56 -10.38 -8.81
CA GLY A 36 8.27 -9.61 -10.01
C GLY A 36 7.90 -8.16 -9.71
N PRO A 37 7.46 -7.40 -10.71
CA PRO A 37 7.11 -5.99 -10.54
C PRO A 37 5.92 -5.84 -9.59
N VAL A 38 6.01 -4.86 -8.69
CA VAL A 38 4.94 -4.48 -7.76
C VAL A 38 4.56 -3.03 -7.98
N GLN A 39 3.26 -2.75 -8.07
CA GLN A 39 2.73 -1.39 -8.25
C GLN A 39 2.35 -0.83 -6.89
N VAL A 40 3.10 0.15 -6.41
CA VAL A 40 2.91 0.79 -5.11
C VAL A 40 1.83 1.88 -5.23
N GLU A 41 0.76 1.74 -4.46
CA GLU A 41 -0.36 2.69 -4.43
C GLU A 41 -0.26 3.68 -3.27
N ALA A 42 0.39 3.27 -2.18
CA ALA A 42 0.62 4.09 -1.01
C ALA A 42 1.94 3.68 -0.37
N ASP A 43 2.73 4.66 0.04
CA ASP A 43 3.99 4.49 0.75
C ASP A 43 4.14 5.61 1.79
N GLY A 44 4.60 5.27 2.99
CA GLY A 44 4.62 6.16 4.16
C GLY A 44 4.12 5.46 5.43
N SER A 45 2.95 5.84 5.95
CA SER A 45 2.39 5.21 7.18
C SER A 45 1.88 3.78 6.93
N THR A 46 1.37 3.54 5.72
CA THR A 46 0.93 2.23 5.23
C THR A 46 1.52 2.04 3.84
N PHE A 47 2.19 0.91 3.64
CA PHE A 47 2.63 0.46 2.34
C PHE A 47 1.54 -0.43 1.73
N ILE A 48 1.03 -0.04 0.55
CA ILE A 48 0.07 -0.83 -0.21
C ILE A 48 0.62 -1.03 -1.62
N ALA A 49 0.78 -2.29 -2.03
CA ALA A 49 1.24 -2.59 -3.37
C ALA A 49 0.47 -3.75 -4.01
N ARG A 50 0.24 -3.67 -5.32
CA ARG A 50 -0.32 -4.76 -6.13
C ARG A 50 0.80 -5.58 -6.73
N TYR A 51 0.62 -6.89 -6.77
CA TYR A 51 1.53 -7.82 -7.45
C TYR A 51 0.72 -8.93 -8.09
N ASN A 52 1.31 -9.63 -9.07
CA ASN A 52 0.71 -10.83 -9.67
C ASN A 52 -0.77 -10.61 -10.05
N ASN A 53 -0.99 -9.64 -10.94
CA ASN A 53 -2.31 -9.13 -11.35
C ASN A 53 -3.34 -10.23 -11.70
N PRO A 54 -2.99 -11.33 -12.39
CA PRO A 54 -3.94 -12.40 -12.72
C PRO A 54 -4.65 -13.02 -11.50
N VAL A 55 -4.00 -13.01 -10.33
CA VAL A 55 -4.57 -13.50 -9.06
C VAL A 55 -4.82 -12.39 -8.05
N SER A 56 -4.80 -11.13 -8.51
CA SER A 56 -5.14 -9.94 -7.70
C SER A 56 -4.33 -9.86 -6.40
N GLY A 57 -3.02 -10.10 -6.48
CA GLY A 57 -2.12 -10.06 -5.33
C GLY A 57 -2.00 -8.65 -4.74
N VAL A 58 -1.97 -8.57 -3.41
CA VAL A 58 -1.77 -7.32 -2.66
C VAL A 58 -0.82 -7.54 -1.48
N ILE A 59 0.03 -6.56 -1.24
CA ILE A 59 0.84 -6.41 -0.03
C ILE A 59 0.26 -5.22 0.73
N VAL A 60 -0.01 -5.39 2.02
CA VAL A 60 -0.45 -4.32 2.91
C VAL A 60 0.37 -4.39 4.18
N MET A 61 1.19 -3.37 4.43
CA MET A 61 2.04 -3.29 5.62
C MET A 61 1.86 -1.95 6.33
N ARG A 62 1.99 -1.94 7.65
CA ARG A 62 2.04 -0.71 8.44
C ARG A 62 3.47 -0.42 8.86
N ASN A 63 3.86 0.83 8.74
CA ASN A 63 5.10 1.34 9.29
C ASN A 63 5.05 1.27 10.83
N GLN A 64 6.07 0.65 11.42
CA GLN A 64 6.24 0.46 12.87
C GLN A 64 7.25 1.47 13.47
N GLY A 65 7.77 2.39 12.65
CA GLY A 65 8.83 3.32 13.01
C GLY A 65 10.22 2.81 12.64
N GLY A 66 11.13 3.77 12.42
CA GLY A 66 12.53 3.50 12.09
C GLY A 66 12.72 2.62 10.86
N GLY A 67 11.90 2.81 9.81
CA GLY A 67 11.98 2.05 8.56
C GLY A 67 11.39 0.64 8.62
N ASN A 68 10.88 0.18 9.78
CA ASN A 68 10.32 -1.16 9.90
C ASN A 68 8.88 -1.22 9.43
N TYR A 69 8.50 -2.24 8.67
CA TYR A 69 7.12 -2.50 8.27
C TYR A 69 6.72 -3.94 8.58
N SER A 70 5.43 -4.11 8.88
CA SER A 70 4.83 -5.43 9.07
C SER A 70 3.38 -5.45 8.61
N GLY A 71 2.95 -6.56 8.04
CA GLY A 71 1.58 -6.77 7.61
C GLY A 71 1.37 -8.09 6.89
N TYR A 72 0.62 -8.07 5.80
CA TYR A 72 0.24 -9.27 5.09
C TYR A 72 0.38 -9.14 3.57
N TRP A 73 0.57 -10.28 2.92
CA TRP A 73 0.34 -10.45 1.50
C TRP A 73 -0.90 -11.34 1.31
N ALA A 74 -1.69 -11.09 0.27
CA ALA A 74 -2.88 -11.90 -0.05
C ALA A 74 -3.10 -11.97 -1.56
N ARG A 75 -3.64 -13.08 -2.05
CA ARG A 75 -4.03 -13.27 -3.46
C ARG A 75 -5.16 -14.27 -3.59
N LYS A 76 -5.79 -14.35 -4.76
CA LYS A 76 -6.68 -15.46 -5.10
C LYS A 76 -5.90 -16.77 -5.01
N CYS A 77 -6.53 -17.78 -4.43
CA CYS A 77 -5.99 -19.14 -4.43
C CYS A 77 -5.92 -19.65 -5.88
N THR A 78 -4.83 -20.34 -6.22
CA THR A 78 -4.61 -20.84 -7.59
C THR A 78 -3.77 -22.11 -7.56
N SER A 79 -4.08 -23.05 -8.45
CA SER A 79 -3.28 -24.23 -8.74
C SER A 79 -2.27 -23.99 -9.87
N ASN A 80 -2.36 -22.86 -10.58
CA ASN A 80 -1.46 -22.54 -11.68
C ASN A 80 -0.10 -22.07 -11.12
N ARG A 81 0.92 -22.91 -11.29
CA ARG A 81 2.29 -22.71 -10.80
C ARG A 81 2.90 -21.37 -11.21
N ASN A 82 2.55 -20.84 -12.38
CA ASN A 82 3.06 -19.55 -12.86
C ASN A 82 2.62 -18.37 -11.99
N TYR A 83 1.53 -18.53 -11.24
CA TYR A 83 0.97 -17.50 -10.37
C TYR A 83 1.13 -17.85 -8.88
N GLN A 84 1.92 -18.87 -8.54
CA GLN A 84 2.21 -19.23 -7.17
C GLN A 84 3.42 -18.47 -6.60
N ILE A 85 3.40 -17.16 -6.80
CA ILE A 85 4.28 -16.20 -6.15
C ILE A 85 3.43 -15.49 -5.10
N PRO A 86 3.90 -15.33 -3.85
CA PRO A 86 5.25 -15.65 -3.40
C PRO A 86 5.45 -17.08 -2.88
N ALA A 87 4.37 -17.87 -2.74
CA ALA A 87 4.49 -19.26 -2.35
C ALA A 87 3.82 -20.24 -3.32
N PRO A 88 4.49 -21.37 -3.65
CA PRO A 88 3.87 -22.54 -4.25
C PRO A 88 2.81 -23.14 -3.31
N VAL A 89 1.55 -23.22 -3.77
CA VAL A 89 0.50 -24.04 -3.10
C VAL A 89 0.84 -25.48 -3.46
N TYR A 90 0.98 -26.44 -2.54
CA TYR A 90 -0.05 -27.05 -1.68
C TYR A 90 0.65 -27.61 -0.43
N SER A 91 0.37 -27.20 0.80
CA SER A 91 -0.82 -27.58 1.60
C SER A 91 -1.20 -26.54 2.68
N SER A 92 -0.50 -25.41 2.74
CA SER A 92 -0.53 -24.48 3.88
C SER A 92 -1.07 -23.07 3.61
N GLU A 93 -1.22 -22.64 2.35
CA GLU A 93 -1.79 -21.32 2.03
C GLU A 93 -3.33 -21.30 2.06
N GLY A 94 -4.00 -22.40 1.67
CA GLY A 94 -5.47 -22.45 1.67
C GLY A 94 -6.09 -22.80 3.03
N SER A 95 -5.27 -23.10 4.03
CA SER A 95 -5.69 -23.59 5.35
C SER A 95 -5.83 -22.49 6.39
N CYS A 96 -5.70 -21.23 6.00
CA CYS A 96 -5.91 -20.11 6.91
C CYS A 96 -7.38 -20.08 7.37
N SER A 97 -7.59 -20.10 8.70
CA SER A 97 -8.91 -19.98 9.30
C SER A 97 -9.53 -18.61 9.03
N GLN A 98 -8.70 -17.57 9.04
CA GLN A 98 -9.08 -16.20 8.75
C GLN A 98 -8.93 -15.88 7.25
N THR A 99 -9.67 -14.87 6.80
CA THR A 99 -9.55 -14.35 5.44
C THR A 99 -8.92 -12.96 5.40
N ARG A 100 -8.34 -12.61 4.25
CA ARG A 100 -7.82 -11.28 3.93
C ARG A 100 -8.38 -10.78 2.61
N LYS A 101 -8.28 -9.47 2.38
CA LYS A 101 -8.71 -8.83 1.14
C LYS A 101 -7.59 -8.92 0.10
N THR A 102 -7.96 -9.30 -1.12
CA THR A 102 -7.13 -9.20 -2.32
C THR A 102 -7.16 -7.77 -2.88
N ALA A 103 -6.32 -7.48 -3.86
CA ALA A 103 -6.28 -6.17 -4.53
C ALA A 103 -7.62 -5.79 -5.18
N SER A 104 -8.46 -6.77 -5.52
CA SER A 104 -9.80 -6.55 -6.09
C SER A 104 -10.91 -6.48 -5.03
N GLY A 105 -10.57 -6.51 -3.74
CA GLY A 105 -11.54 -6.48 -2.63
C GLY A 105 -12.21 -7.83 -2.30
N ALA A 106 -11.86 -8.92 -2.99
CA ALA A 106 -12.37 -10.25 -2.68
C ALA A 106 -11.70 -10.84 -1.43
N ASN A 107 -12.46 -11.56 -0.61
CA ASN A 107 -11.92 -12.30 0.54
C ASN A 107 -11.19 -13.57 0.05
N THR A 108 -10.03 -13.86 0.62
CA THR A 108 -9.22 -15.05 0.30
C THR A 108 -8.68 -15.70 1.56
N ARG A 109 -8.50 -17.03 1.50
CA ARG A 109 -7.71 -17.77 2.49
C ARG A 109 -6.24 -17.85 2.09
N CYS A 110 -5.87 -17.62 0.84
CA CYS A 110 -4.47 -17.64 0.40
C CYS A 110 -3.78 -16.31 0.71
N TRP A 111 -3.23 -16.25 1.91
CA TRP A 111 -2.51 -15.10 2.44
C TRP A 111 -1.44 -15.53 3.43
N GLY A 112 -0.56 -14.59 3.78
CA GLY A 112 0.46 -14.80 4.79
C GLY A 112 1.03 -13.50 5.33
N ILE A 113 2.02 -13.61 6.20
CA ILE A 113 2.61 -12.47 6.90
C ILE A 113 3.86 -12.03 6.12
N ILE A 114 4.10 -10.73 6.08
CA ILE A 114 5.33 -10.13 5.54
C ILE A 114 5.80 -9.02 6.48
N SER A 115 7.10 -8.96 6.70
CA SER A 115 7.72 -7.92 7.50
C SER A 115 9.16 -7.68 7.07
N GLY A 116 9.67 -6.49 7.29
CA GLY A 116 11.01 -6.12 6.90
C GLY A 116 11.33 -4.67 7.20
N HIS A 117 12.37 -4.18 6.55
CA HIS A 117 12.95 -2.87 6.78
C HIS A 117 13.23 -2.18 5.44
N ALA A 118 12.78 -0.93 5.33
CA ALA A 118 13.18 -0.01 4.27
C ALA A 118 14.53 0.61 4.62
N ASP A 119 15.41 0.79 3.63
CA ASP A 119 16.67 1.49 3.82
C ASP A 119 16.45 2.99 4.13
N ALA A 120 17.52 3.67 4.56
CA ALA A 120 17.44 5.08 4.97
C ALA A 120 17.00 6.03 3.84
N SER A 121 17.21 5.64 2.59
CA SER A 121 16.78 6.37 1.39
C SER A 121 15.37 5.99 0.92
N ASP A 122 14.71 5.03 1.56
CA ASP A 122 13.39 4.52 1.19
C ASP A 122 13.34 4.03 -0.27
N THR A 123 14.46 3.54 -0.78
CA THR A 123 14.63 3.06 -2.15
C THR A 123 14.63 1.55 -2.24
N ARG A 124 14.82 0.88 -1.09
CA ARG A 124 14.93 -0.57 -1.02
C ARG A 124 14.24 -1.07 0.24
N PHE A 125 13.48 -2.14 0.08
CA PHE A 125 12.93 -2.90 1.18
C PHE A 125 13.51 -4.31 1.22
N MET A 126 13.90 -4.76 2.40
CA MET A 126 14.38 -6.12 2.65
C MET A 126 13.60 -6.74 3.79
N GLY A 127 13.06 -7.93 3.58
CA GLY A 127 12.21 -8.58 4.56
C GLY A 127 12.11 -10.08 4.41
N THR A 128 11.15 -10.63 5.15
CA THR A 128 10.81 -12.04 5.15
C THR A 128 9.31 -12.19 5.03
N PHE A 129 8.87 -13.33 4.53
CA PHE A 129 7.46 -13.65 4.45
C PHE A 129 7.21 -15.10 4.80
N SER A 130 6.01 -15.34 5.33
CA SER A 130 5.54 -16.62 5.82
C SER A 130 4.11 -16.87 5.38
N THR A 131 3.62 -18.11 5.53
CA THR A 131 2.19 -18.41 5.41
C THR A 131 1.44 -17.83 6.62
N CYS A 132 0.12 -17.75 6.54
CA CYS A 132 -0.72 -17.31 7.66
C CYS A 132 -0.53 -18.12 8.96
N ASN A 133 -0.02 -19.34 8.87
CA ASN A 133 0.27 -20.20 10.02
C ASN A 133 1.71 -20.02 10.54
N GLY A 134 2.41 -18.95 10.13
CA GLY A 134 3.74 -18.59 10.60
C GLY A 134 4.90 -19.38 9.98
N ARG A 135 4.64 -20.30 9.05
CA ARG A 135 5.71 -21.02 8.36
C ARG A 135 6.43 -20.09 7.39
N ARG A 136 7.68 -19.75 7.68
CA ARG A 136 8.53 -18.95 6.78
C ARG A 136 8.65 -19.63 5.42
N ILE A 137 8.48 -18.83 4.37
CA ILE A 137 8.56 -19.29 2.97
C ILE A 137 9.82 -18.74 2.32
N GLY A 138 10.20 -17.50 2.61
CA GLY A 138 11.38 -16.89 2.00
C GLY A 138 11.69 -15.48 2.47
N ASN A 139 12.58 -14.86 1.72
CA ASN A 139 12.97 -13.45 1.85
C ASN A 139 12.31 -12.65 0.74
N TRP A 140 12.01 -11.38 1.01
CA TRP A 140 11.53 -10.45 -0.02
C TRP A 140 12.51 -9.28 -0.13
N ASN A 141 12.99 -9.02 -1.33
CA ASN A 141 13.73 -7.82 -1.68
C ASN A 141 12.93 -7.05 -2.73
N GLY A 142 12.66 -5.77 -2.47
CA GLY A 142 12.06 -4.84 -3.41
C GLY A 142 12.91 -3.58 -3.55
N TRP A 143 12.95 -2.99 -4.75
CA TRP A 143 13.69 -1.77 -5.03
C TRP A 143 13.05 -0.96 -6.15
N ARG A 144 13.20 0.37 -6.07
CA ARG A 144 12.78 1.33 -7.10
C ARG A 144 13.62 1.17 -8.37
#